data_AF-A0A382X3Q9-F1
#
_entry.id   AF-A0A382X3Q9-F1
#
_cell.length_a   1.000
_cell.length_b   1.000
_cell.length_c   1.000
_cell.angle_alpha   90.00
_cell.angle_beta   90.00
_cell.angle_gamma   90.00
#
_symmetry.space_group_name_H-M   'P 1'
#
loop_
_entity.id
_entity.type
_entity.pdbx_description
1 polymer ?
#
loop_
_entity_poly.entity_id
_entity_poly.type
_entity_poly.pdbx_seq_one_letter_code
_entity_poly.pdbx_strand_id
1 'polypeptide(L)'
;MSLSDVMWVEKYRPQKLSELVNQKNVVGSISAMLKKQTEMPHLLFSGSAGIGKTTAALCTSKEILGKHWRNYTLELNASDERGINMVRERVKKFSRFAGLDTKIPFKIIILDEADEMTSDAQTALRRIIEDTSKICRFILIANNLSKIIQPIQSRCVIFKFTKISDQEIISQLKSIAKKESIKSDEKGLGAICNYVDGDLRHAINILQAAASSGNVNESTVKSIIGLTKTKDVQVVLK
;
A
#
# COMPACT_ATOMS: atom_id res chain seq x y z
N MET A 1 -25.96 -7.17 1.75
CA MET A 1 -25.11 -6.28 2.57
C MET A 1 -25.40 -4.87 2.12
N SER A 2 -26.01 -4.06 2.99
CA SER A 2 -26.22 -2.63 2.72
C SER A 2 -24.87 -1.95 2.51
N LEU A 3 -24.81 -0.90 1.69
CA LEU A 3 -23.60 -0.11 1.42
C LEU A 3 -23.00 0.59 2.68
N SER A 4 -23.52 0.31 3.87
CA SER A 4 -23.12 0.85 5.18
C SER A 4 -21.90 0.19 5.81
N ASP A 5 -21.45 -0.98 5.33
CA ASP A 5 -20.45 -1.80 6.05
C ASP A 5 -19.06 -1.79 5.39
N VAL A 6 -18.82 -0.95 4.38
CA VAL A 6 -17.53 -0.90 3.69
C VAL A 6 -16.53 -0.11 4.53
N MET A 7 -15.43 -0.76 4.93
CA MET A 7 -14.27 -0.11 5.54
C MET A 7 -13.83 1.09 4.69
N TRP A 8 -13.75 2.27 5.29
CA TRP A 8 -13.44 3.51 4.57
C TRP A 8 -12.07 3.50 3.92
N VAL A 9 -11.13 2.76 4.50
CA VAL A 9 -9.81 2.50 3.88
C VAL A 9 -9.96 1.94 2.47
N GLU A 10 -10.92 1.04 2.23
CA GLU A 10 -11.19 0.47 0.91
C GLU A 10 -12.07 1.40 0.06
N LYS A 11 -13.11 1.98 0.66
CA LYS A 11 -14.02 2.91 -0.03
C LYS A 11 -13.29 4.11 -0.63
N TYR A 12 -12.29 4.63 0.08
CA TYR A 12 -11.49 5.79 -0.31
C TYR A 12 -10.09 5.41 -0.82
N ARG A 13 -9.82 4.12 -1.07
CA ARG A 13 -8.56 3.69 -1.65
C ARG A 13 -8.40 4.36 -3.03
N PRO A 14 -7.30 5.09 -3.28
CA PRO A 14 -7.00 5.66 -4.59
C PRO A 14 -7.12 4.63 -5.72
N GLN A 15 -7.72 5.04 -6.84
CA GLN A 15 -7.91 4.21 -8.03
C GLN A 15 -6.94 4.55 -9.16
N LYS A 16 -6.27 5.70 -9.08
CA LYS A 16 -5.26 6.19 -10.03
C LYS A 16 -3.98 6.60 -9.30
N LEU A 17 -2.85 6.60 -10.00
CA LEU A 17 -1.59 7.07 -9.40
C LEU A 17 -1.67 8.56 -9.00
N SER A 18 -2.38 9.38 -9.76
CA SER A 18 -2.57 10.81 -9.48
C SER A 18 -3.33 11.11 -8.18
N GLU A 19 -4.01 10.11 -7.62
CA GLU A 19 -4.81 10.24 -6.39
C GLU A 19 -4.02 9.85 -5.13
N LEU A 20 -2.76 9.41 -5.27
CA LEU A 20 -1.89 9.11 -4.13
C LEU A 20 -1.50 10.38 -3.38
N VAL A 21 -1.80 10.39 -2.09
CA VAL A 21 -1.51 11.51 -1.19
C VAL A 21 -0.01 11.59 -0.91
N ASN A 22 0.57 12.78 -1.08
CA ASN A 22 1.95 13.12 -0.69
C ASN A 22 3.09 12.26 -1.31
N GLN A 23 2.86 11.56 -2.44
CA GLN A 23 3.88 10.73 -3.13
C GLN A 23 4.30 11.30 -4.51
N LYS A 24 4.44 12.62 -4.64
CA LYS A 24 4.62 13.31 -5.95
C LYS A 24 5.81 12.80 -6.76
N ASN A 25 6.96 12.56 -6.10
CA ASN A 25 8.16 12.08 -6.78
C ASN A 25 7.98 10.67 -7.34
N VAL A 26 7.46 9.75 -6.52
CA VAL A 26 7.18 8.36 -6.93
C VAL A 26 6.16 8.35 -8.06
N VAL A 27 5.06 9.09 -7.93
CA VAL A 27 4.01 9.21 -8.96
C VAL A 27 4.58 9.78 -10.26
N GLY A 28 5.42 10.81 -10.20
CA GLY A 28 6.05 11.41 -11.37
C GLY A 28 6.95 10.43 -12.12
N SER A 29 7.81 9.71 -11.38
CA SER A 29 8.72 8.72 -11.97
C SER A 29 7.98 7.52 -12.56
N ILE A 30 6.99 6.96 -11.87
CA ILE A 30 6.18 5.85 -12.40
C ILE A 30 5.39 6.31 -13.63
N SER A 31 4.76 7.49 -13.57
CA SER A 31 4.04 8.09 -14.72
C SER A 31 4.96 8.27 -15.94
N ALA A 32 6.22 8.65 -15.74
CA ALA A 32 7.18 8.75 -16.83
C ALA A 32 7.50 7.37 -17.44
N MET A 33 7.69 6.34 -16.62
CA MET A 33 7.92 4.96 -17.09
C MET A 33 6.71 4.38 -17.83
N LEU A 34 5.50 4.75 -17.41
CA LEU A 34 4.25 4.31 -18.04
C LEU A 34 4.10 4.81 -19.49
N LYS A 35 4.84 5.83 -19.92
CA LYS A 35 4.88 6.26 -21.33
C LYS A 35 5.46 5.17 -22.24
N LYS A 36 6.26 4.25 -21.70
CA LYS A 36 6.86 3.11 -22.40
C LYS A 36 6.60 1.81 -21.65
N GLN A 37 5.33 1.40 -21.61
CA GLN A 37 4.88 0.26 -20.81
C GLN A 37 5.66 -1.03 -21.09
N THR A 38 6.05 -1.29 -22.35
CA THR A 38 6.84 -2.47 -22.75
C THR A 38 8.24 -2.53 -22.10
N GLU A 39 8.79 -1.38 -21.74
CA GLU A 39 10.12 -1.23 -21.12
C GLU A 39 10.04 -1.21 -19.58
N MET A 40 8.85 -1.34 -18.98
CA MET A 40 8.67 -1.28 -17.52
C MET A 40 9.59 -2.31 -16.83
N PRO A 41 10.46 -1.91 -15.88
CA PRO A 41 11.31 -2.85 -15.14
C PRO A 41 10.53 -3.54 -14.02
N HIS A 42 11.21 -4.43 -13.27
CA HIS A 42 10.70 -4.83 -11.96
C HIS A 42 10.77 -3.64 -11.00
N LEU A 43 9.80 -3.54 -10.10
CA LEU A 43 9.68 -2.43 -9.17
C LEU A 43 9.84 -2.96 -7.74
N LEU A 44 10.47 -2.15 -6.89
CA LEU A 44 10.53 -2.40 -5.45
C LEU A 44 10.09 -1.15 -4.70
N PHE A 45 8.98 -1.25 -3.99
CA PHE A 45 8.36 -0.18 -3.22
C PHE A 45 8.72 -0.37 -1.74
N SER A 46 9.45 0.59 -1.17
CA SER A 46 9.89 0.54 0.22
C SER A 46 9.45 1.77 1.01
N GLY A 47 9.10 1.59 2.28
CA GLY A 47 8.76 2.65 3.23
C GLY A 47 7.79 2.17 4.30
N SER A 48 7.45 3.02 5.27
CA SER A 48 6.56 2.67 6.40
C SER A 48 5.18 2.13 5.98
N ALA A 49 4.46 1.49 6.91
CA ALA A 49 3.09 1.04 6.68
C ALA A 49 2.14 2.23 6.38
N GLY A 50 1.06 1.94 5.65
CA GLY A 50 -0.03 2.91 5.46
C GLY A 50 0.23 4.12 4.54
N ILE A 51 1.42 4.24 3.94
CA ILE A 51 1.79 5.38 3.08
C ILE A 51 1.43 5.20 1.58
N GLY A 52 0.74 4.13 1.22
CA GLY A 52 0.20 3.92 -0.14
C GLY A 52 1.00 2.99 -1.07
N LYS A 53 1.94 2.17 -0.56
CA LYS A 53 2.73 1.23 -1.37
C LYS A 53 1.87 0.23 -2.18
N THR A 54 1.02 -0.53 -1.49
CA THR A 54 0.10 -1.51 -2.11
C THR A 54 -0.87 -0.84 -3.07
N THR A 55 -1.41 0.33 -2.69
CA THR A 55 -2.25 1.15 -3.56
C THR A 55 -1.54 1.55 -4.84
N ALA A 56 -0.29 2.04 -4.75
CA ALA A 56 0.51 2.39 -5.92
C ALA A 56 0.77 1.19 -6.82
N ALA A 57 1.01 0.00 -6.27
CA ALA A 57 1.22 -1.23 -7.05
C ALA A 57 -0.03 -1.60 -7.85
N LEU A 58 -1.20 -1.51 -7.22
CA LEU A 58 -2.49 -1.75 -7.86
C LEU A 58 -2.82 -0.70 -8.92
N CYS A 59 -2.63 0.58 -8.63
CA CYS A 59 -2.83 1.66 -9.61
C CYS A 59 -1.90 1.51 -10.82
N THR A 60 -0.61 1.24 -10.59
CA THR A 60 0.37 0.95 -11.67
C THR A 60 -0.10 -0.22 -12.53
N SER A 61 -0.58 -1.29 -11.88
CA SER A 61 -1.07 -2.48 -12.60
C SER A 61 -2.31 -2.20 -13.44
N LYS A 62 -3.26 -1.42 -12.91
CA LYS A 62 -4.45 -0.97 -13.62
C LYS A 62 -4.10 -0.10 -14.83
N GLU A 63 -3.12 0.79 -14.71
CA GLU A 63 -2.70 1.67 -15.79
C GLU A 63 -1.99 0.91 -16.94
N ILE A 64 -1.21 -0.14 -16.63
CA ILE A 64 -0.57 -0.99 -17.65
C ILE A 64 -1.56 -1.95 -18.31
N LEU A 65 -2.39 -2.63 -17.52
CA LEU A 65 -3.21 -3.75 -17.99
C LEU A 65 -4.64 -3.34 -18.37
N GLY A 66 -5.02 -2.11 -18.08
CA GLY A 66 -6.34 -1.55 -18.36
C GLY A 66 -7.48 -2.41 -17.81
N LYS A 67 -8.49 -2.69 -18.65
CA LYS A 67 -9.66 -3.49 -18.27
C LYS A 67 -9.34 -4.93 -17.84
N HIS A 68 -8.16 -5.44 -18.22
CA HIS A 68 -7.77 -6.81 -17.95
C HIS A 68 -6.93 -6.98 -16.68
N TRP A 69 -6.68 -5.91 -15.92
CA TRP A 69 -5.79 -5.96 -14.75
C TRP A 69 -6.10 -7.10 -13.78
N ARG A 70 -7.39 -7.39 -13.50
CA ARG A 70 -7.78 -8.49 -12.61
C ARG A 70 -7.34 -9.87 -13.09
N ASN A 71 -7.25 -10.08 -14.40
CA ASN A 71 -6.90 -11.37 -14.99
C ASN A 71 -5.39 -11.52 -15.16
N TYR A 72 -4.65 -10.41 -15.26
CA TYR A 72 -3.21 -10.37 -15.54
C TYR A 72 -2.38 -9.76 -14.41
N THR A 73 -2.99 -9.56 -13.23
CA THR A 73 -2.31 -9.26 -11.96
C THR A 73 -2.51 -10.41 -10.98
N LEU A 74 -1.41 -10.90 -10.40
CA LEU A 74 -1.43 -11.85 -9.30
C LEU A 74 -0.89 -11.15 -8.05
N GLU A 75 -1.72 -11.00 -7.02
CA GLU A 75 -1.33 -10.45 -5.72
C GLU A 75 -1.10 -11.59 -4.73
N LEU A 76 0.07 -11.63 -4.13
CA LEU A 76 0.50 -12.64 -3.15
C LEU A 76 1.06 -11.92 -1.93
N ASN A 77 0.73 -12.41 -0.73
CA ASN A 77 1.46 -12.02 0.48
C ASN A 77 2.67 -12.96 0.62
N ALA A 78 3.87 -12.42 0.67
CA ALA A 78 5.10 -13.20 0.73
C ALA A 78 5.32 -13.87 2.10
N SER A 79 4.72 -13.35 3.17
CA SER A 79 4.87 -13.87 4.54
C SER A 79 3.94 -15.06 4.84
N ASP A 80 2.70 -15.02 4.36
CA ASP A 80 1.65 -16.03 4.60
C ASP A 80 1.75 -17.27 3.69
N GLU A 81 2.42 -17.17 2.54
CA GLU A 81 2.57 -18.31 1.65
C GLU A 81 3.57 -19.31 2.25
N ARG A 82 3.04 -20.44 2.74
CA ARG A 82 3.66 -21.62 3.39
C ARG A 82 4.91 -22.21 2.70
N GLY A 83 5.92 -21.39 2.47
CA GLY A 83 7.17 -21.67 1.75
C GLY A 83 7.25 -21.03 0.36
N ILE A 84 8.46 -20.60 -0.01
CA ILE A 84 8.81 -20.06 -1.35
C ILE A 84 8.44 -20.97 -2.52
N ASN A 85 8.32 -22.28 -2.27
CA ASN A 85 7.86 -23.23 -3.28
C ASN A 85 6.41 -22.97 -3.71
N MET A 86 5.54 -22.50 -2.80
CA MET A 86 4.16 -22.13 -3.14
C MET A 86 4.12 -20.92 -4.07
N VAL A 87 4.87 -19.86 -3.72
CA VAL A 87 5.04 -18.66 -4.57
C VAL A 87 5.56 -19.08 -5.94
N ARG A 88 6.60 -19.93 -5.98
CA ARG A 88 7.18 -20.43 -7.24
C ARG A 88 6.15 -21.11 -8.13
N GLU A 89 5.37 -22.03 -7.58
CA GLU A 89 4.39 -22.78 -8.37
C GLU A 89 3.22 -21.90 -8.79
N ARG A 90 2.76 -20.97 -7.94
CA ARG A 90 1.74 -19.97 -8.30
C ARG A 90 2.23 -19.06 -9.43
N VAL A 91 3.45 -18.54 -9.32
CA VAL A 91 4.07 -17.71 -10.36
C VAL A 91 4.23 -18.48 -11.66
N LYS A 92 4.75 -19.71 -11.64
CA LYS A 92 4.88 -20.56 -12.85
C LYS A 92 3.53 -20.84 -13.49
N LYS A 93 2.53 -21.21 -12.69
CA LYS A 93 1.17 -21.47 -13.18
C LYS A 93 0.60 -20.22 -13.83
N PHE A 94 0.71 -19.08 -13.15
CA PHE A 94 0.22 -17.80 -13.65
C PHE A 94 0.95 -17.35 -14.91
N SER A 95 2.26 -17.55 -15.01
CA SER A 95 3.06 -17.13 -16.15
C SER A 95 2.77 -17.96 -17.42
N ARG A 96 2.46 -19.27 -17.28
CA ARG A 96 2.14 -20.19 -18.40
C ARG A 96 0.87 -19.85 -19.18
N PHE A 97 -0.14 -19.23 -18.57
CA PHE A 97 -1.40 -18.88 -19.26
C PHE A 97 -1.26 -17.66 -20.21
N ALA A 98 -0.09 -17.46 -20.82
CA ALA A 98 0.18 -16.34 -21.71
C ALA A 98 -0.33 -16.69 -23.12
N GLY A 99 -1.62 -16.43 -23.35
CA GLY A 99 -2.21 -16.56 -24.66
C GLY A 99 -3.63 -16.04 -24.60
N LEU A 100 -3.89 -14.91 -25.28
CA LEU A 100 -5.12 -14.59 -26.02
C LEU A 100 -5.20 -13.09 -26.39
N ASP A 101 -4.46 -12.19 -25.74
CA ASP A 101 -4.54 -10.74 -26.02
C ASP A 101 -3.16 -10.13 -26.34
N THR A 102 -2.91 -9.82 -27.61
CA THR A 102 -1.61 -9.31 -28.13
C THR A 102 -1.27 -7.90 -27.67
N LYS A 103 -2.19 -7.22 -26.98
CA LYS A 103 -1.99 -5.84 -26.47
C LYS A 103 -1.32 -5.78 -25.10
N ILE A 104 -1.23 -6.90 -24.37
CA ILE A 104 -0.67 -6.92 -23.02
C ILE A 104 0.81 -7.31 -23.09
N PRO A 105 1.75 -6.43 -22.68
CA PRO A 105 3.18 -6.68 -22.86
C PRO A 105 3.74 -7.75 -21.91
N PHE A 106 3.17 -7.87 -20.71
CA PHE A 106 3.56 -8.84 -19.68
C PHE A 106 2.47 -8.92 -18.60
N LYS A 107 2.54 -9.97 -17.77
CA LYS A 107 1.75 -10.10 -16.53
C LYS A 107 2.41 -9.36 -15.38
N ILE A 108 1.63 -8.98 -14.38
CA ILE A 108 2.16 -8.33 -13.17
C ILE A 108 1.97 -9.24 -11.96
N ILE A 109 3.02 -9.38 -11.17
CA ILE A 109 3.00 -10.10 -9.90
C ILE A 109 3.32 -9.08 -8.80
N ILE A 110 2.40 -8.91 -7.87
CA ILE A 110 2.58 -8.07 -6.68
C ILE A 110 2.90 -9.01 -5.52
N LEU A 111 4.05 -8.80 -4.89
CA LEU A 111 4.44 -9.52 -3.67
C LEU A 111 4.49 -8.52 -2.52
N ASP A 112 3.50 -8.58 -1.63
CA ASP A 112 3.49 -7.78 -0.40
C ASP A 112 4.33 -8.43 0.70
N GLU A 113 4.85 -7.63 1.63
CA GLU A 113 5.70 -8.06 2.75
C GLU A 113 6.92 -8.90 2.33
N ALA A 114 7.55 -8.55 1.20
CA ALA A 114 8.73 -9.25 0.69
C ALA A 114 9.93 -9.23 1.65
N ASP A 115 9.96 -8.27 2.57
CA ASP A 115 10.98 -8.15 3.62
C ASP A 115 10.79 -9.10 4.80
N GLU A 116 9.64 -9.76 4.90
CA GLU A 116 9.39 -10.79 5.91
C GLU A 116 9.80 -12.20 5.40
N MET A 117 10.29 -12.30 4.16
CA MET A 117 10.87 -13.53 3.63
C MET A 117 12.28 -13.80 4.19
N THR A 118 12.59 -15.07 4.46
CA THR A 118 13.95 -15.49 4.77
C THR A 118 14.91 -15.24 3.60
N SER A 119 16.21 -15.09 3.89
CA SER A 119 17.25 -14.86 2.85
C SER A 119 17.27 -15.97 1.78
N ASP A 120 17.06 -17.22 2.18
CA ASP A 120 16.98 -18.35 1.26
C ASP A 120 15.76 -18.27 0.33
N ALA A 121 14.61 -17.88 0.89
CA ALA A 121 13.39 -17.65 0.12
C ALA A 121 13.57 -16.49 -0.87
N GLN A 122 14.22 -15.40 -0.47
CA GLN A 122 14.55 -14.30 -1.38
C GLN A 122 15.56 -14.73 -2.47
N THR A 123 16.52 -15.58 -2.15
CA THR A 123 17.48 -16.13 -3.13
C THR A 123 16.76 -16.97 -4.18
N ALA A 124 15.77 -17.77 -3.78
CA ALA A 124 14.93 -18.51 -4.72
C ALA A 124 13.99 -17.57 -5.51
N LEU A 125 13.42 -16.53 -4.88
CA LEU A 125 12.62 -15.51 -5.57
C LEU A 125 13.41 -14.81 -6.67
N ARG A 126 14.68 -14.44 -6.41
CA ARG A 126 15.57 -13.84 -7.41
C ARG A 126 15.64 -14.68 -8.70
N ARG A 127 15.79 -16.01 -8.59
CA ARG A 127 15.82 -16.91 -9.77
C ARG A 127 14.49 -16.85 -10.53
N ILE A 128 13.37 -16.82 -9.82
CA ILE A 128 12.03 -16.73 -10.43
C ILE A 128 11.86 -15.41 -11.19
N ILE A 129 12.33 -14.30 -10.62
CA ILE A 129 12.32 -12.98 -11.27
C ILE A 129 13.10 -13.04 -12.59
N GLU A 130 14.31 -13.61 -12.57
CA GLU A 130 15.15 -13.77 -13.77
C GLU A 130 14.46 -14.65 -14.83
N ASP A 131 14.03 -15.85 -14.44
CA ASP A 131 13.44 -16.86 -15.34
C ASP A 131 12.15 -16.37 -16.03
N THR A 132 11.37 -15.52 -15.36
CA THR A 132 10.07 -15.05 -15.85
C THR A 132 10.09 -13.62 -16.40
N SER A 133 11.25 -12.97 -16.43
CA SER A 133 11.43 -11.57 -16.86
C SER A 133 10.95 -11.27 -18.28
N LYS A 134 10.79 -12.26 -19.16
CA LYS A 134 10.24 -12.04 -20.51
C LYS A 134 8.71 -11.92 -20.54
N ILE A 135 8.03 -12.49 -19.56
CA ILE A 135 6.56 -12.66 -19.57
C ILE A 135 5.88 -12.05 -18.34
N CYS A 136 6.64 -11.72 -17.31
CA CYS A 136 6.16 -11.15 -16.05
C CYS A 136 6.98 -9.94 -15.61
N ARG A 137 6.36 -9.04 -14.85
CA ARG A 137 7.01 -7.98 -14.07
C ARG A 137 6.57 -8.07 -12.63
N PHE A 138 7.55 -8.00 -11.73
CA PHE A 138 7.32 -7.98 -10.29
C PHE A 138 7.19 -6.56 -9.77
N ILE A 139 6.27 -6.36 -8.84
CA ILE A 139 6.22 -5.21 -7.94
C ILE A 139 6.36 -5.78 -6.53
N LEU A 140 7.55 -5.64 -5.96
CA LEU A 140 7.84 -6.08 -4.59
C LEU A 140 7.53 -4.94 -3.63
N ILE A 141 6.83 -5.23 -2.54
CA ILE A 141 6.54 -4.25 -1.49
C ILE A 141 7.24 -4.70 -0.22
N ALA A 142 7.93 -3.76 0.42
CA ALA A 142 8.66 -4.00 1.65
C ALA A 142 8.49 -2.82 2.62
N ASN A 143 8.47 -3.07 3.92
CA ASN A 143 8.54 -1.99 4.90
C ASN A 143 9.99 -1.53 5.09
N ASN A 144 10.94 -2.47 5.10
CA ASN A 144 12.36 -2.20 5.27
C ASN A 144 13.18 -2.69 4.07
N LEU A 145 13.78 -1.75 3.33
CA LEU A 145 14.68 -2.05 2.22
C LEU A 145 15.90 -2.87 2.65
N SER A 146 16.44 -2.68 3.86
CA SER A 146 17.66 -3.35 4.29
C SER A 146 17.48 -4.86 4.52
N LYS A 147 16.24 -5.30 4.74
CA LYS A 147 15.88 -6.73 4.83
C LYS A 147 15.79 -7.41 3.46
N ILE A 148 15.79 -6.65 2.36
CA ILE A 148 15.78 -7.21 1.01
C ILE A 148 17.22 -7.45 0.56
N ILE A 149 17.52 -8.66 0.07
CA ILE A 149 18.88 -9.00 -0.38
C ILE A 149 19.29 -8.16 -1.60
N GLN A 150 20.57 -7.79 -1.65
CA GLN A 150 21.16 -7.01 -2.76
C GLN A 150 20.85 -7.59 -4.16
N PRO A 151 20.91 -8.92 -4.39
CA PRO A 151 20.57 -9.49 -5.68
C PRO A 151 19.14 -9.20 -6.19
N ILE A 152 18.17 -9.02 -5.30
CA ILE A 152 16.82 -8.59 -5.70
C ILE A 152 16.83 -7.09 -6.00
N GLN A 153 17.43 -6.29 -5.12
CA GLN A 153 17.53 -4.84 -5.27
C GLN A 153 18.15 -4.46 -6.61
N SER A 154 19.21 -5.15 -7.05
CA SER A 154 19.90 -4.86 -8.30
C SER A 154 19.08 -5.16 -9.58
N ARG A 155 17.93 -5.82 -9.46
CA ARG A 155 17.02 -6.17 -10.58
C ARG A 155 15.76 -5.32 -10.61
N CYS A 156 15.56 -4.47 -9.60
CA CYS A 156 14.38 -3.65 -9.44
C CYS A 156 14.74 -2.17 -9.46
N VAL A 157 13.88 -1.35 -10.04
CA VAL A 157 13.89 0.09 -9.75
C VAL A 157 13.27 0.28 -8.38
N ILE A 158 14.02 0.93 -7.49
CA ILE A 158 13.63 1.14 -6.11
C ILE A 158 12.92 2.48 -5.97
N PHE A 159 11.71 2.45 -5.43
CA PHE A 159 10.95 3.62 -5.03
C PHE A 159 10.83 3.66 -3.51
N LYS A 160 11.39 4.71 -2.91
CA LYS A 160 11.26 4.98 -1.48
C LYS A 160 10.07 5.91 -1.26
N PHE A 161 9.02 5.37 -0.66
CA PHE A 161 7.84 6.11 -0.23
C PHE A 161 8.14 6.81 1.08
N THR A 162 7.70 8.05 1.19
CA THR A 162 7.88 8.87 2.39
C THR A 162 6.64 8.83 3.26
N LYS A 163 6.82 9.10 4.57
CA LYS A 163 5.69 9.37 5.47
C LYS A 163 4.84 10.50 4.90
N ILE A 164 3.52 10.37 5.08
CA ILE A 164 2.57 11.40 4.64
C ILE A 164 2.59 12.51 5.68
N SER A 165 2.74 13.76 5.24
CA SER A 165 2.73 14.90 6.15
C SER A 165 1.37 15.09 6.84
N ASP A 166 1.38 15.60 8.07
CA ASP A 166 0.15 15.82 8.85
C ASP A 166 -0.86 16.71 8.12
N GLN A 167 -0.38 17.74 7.41
CA GLN A 167 -1.22 18.62 6.60
C GLN A 167 -2.00 17.85 5.53
N GLU A 168 -1.35 16.90 4.87
CA GLU A 168 -1.95 16.08 3.81
C GLU A 168 -2.91 15.03 4.40
N ILE A 169 -2.57 14.46 5.57
CA ILE A 169 -3.49 13.58 6.30
C ILE A 169 -4.75 14.34 6.71
N ILE A 170 -4.62 15.50 7.37
CA ILE A 170 -5.76 16.33 7.78
C ILE A 170 -6.64 16.68 6.58
N SER A 171 -6.03 17.10 5.47
CA SER A 171 -6.76 17.42 4.23
C SER A 171 -7.58 16.23 3.73
N GLN A 172 -6.98 15.03 3.73
CA GLN A 172 -7.65 13.81 3.32
C GLN A 172 -8.79 13.42 4.29
N LEU A 173 -8.56 13.51 5.60
CA LEU A 173 -9.59 13.21 6.61
C LEU A 173 -10.77 14.19 6.51
N LYS A 174 -10.50 15.50 6.28
CA LYS A 174 -11.55 16.52 6.04
C LYS A 174 -12.39 16.16 4.81
N SER A 175 -11.74 15.73 3.72
CA SER A 175 -12.42 15.30 2.50
C SER A 175 -13.33 14.10 2.74
N ILE A 176 -12.86 13.09 3.47
CA ILE A 176 -13.64 11.90 3.83
C ILE A 176 -14.82 12.27 4.75
N ALA A 177 -14.58 13.03 5.81
CA ALA A 177 -15.62 13.47 6.75
C ALA A 177 -16.74 14.23 6.03
N LYS A 178 -16.39 15.09 5.07
CA LYS A 178 -17.39 15.80 4.24
C LYS A 178 -18.22 14.85 3.38
N LYS A 179 -17.61 13.84 2.76
CA LYS A 179 -18.31 12.87 1.90
C LYS A 179 -19.25 11.95 2.69
N GLU A 180 -18.87 11.61 3.92
CA GLU A 180 -19.68 10.81 4.84
C GLU A 180 -20.65 11.66 5.68
N SER A 181 -20.70 12.99 5.46
CA SER A 181 -21.56 13.93 6.19
C SER A 181 -21.37 13.91 7.71
N ILE A 182 -20.13 13.80 8.17
CA ILE A 182 -19.77 13.75 9.60
C ILE A 182 -19.32 15.13 10.09
N LYS A 183 -19.75 15.46 11.30
CA LYS A 183 -19.25 16.64 12.01
C LYS A 183 -17.89 16.31 12.64
N SER A 184 -16.85 16.99 12.16
CA SER A 184 -15.48 16.89 12.68
C SER A 184 -14.93 18.28 13.03
N ASP A 185 -14.29 18.42 14.18
CA ASP A 185 -13.54 19.62 14.54
C ASP A 185 -12.04 19.49 14.16
N GLU A 186 -11.34 20.62 14.04
CA GLU A 186 -9.91 20.60 13.69
C GLU A 186 -9.06 19.95 14.78
N LYS A 187 -9.47 20.07 16.05
CA LYS A 187 -8.76 19.49 17.19
C LYS A 187 -8.80 17.96 17.18
N GLY A 188 -9.94 17.37 16.82
CA GLY A 188 -10.13 15.93 16.68
C GLY A 188 -9.32 15.38 15.52
N LEU A 189 -9.35 16.04 14.35
CA LEU A 189 -8.52 15.65 13.21
C LEU A 189 -7.03 15.78 13.51
N GLY A 190 -6.62 16.85 14.19
CA GLY A 190 -5.24 17.03 14.66
C GLY A 190 -4.83 15.96 15.67
N ALA A 191 -5.71 15.59 16.59
CA ALA A 191 -5.48 14.50 17.53
C ALA A 191 -5.21 13.20 16.80
N ILE A 192 -6.00 12.83 15.78
CA ILE A 192 -5.76 11.64 14.96
C ILE A 192 -4.35 11.67 14.36
N CYS A 193 -3.96 12.78 13.75
CA CYS A 193 -2.66 12.91 13.08
C CYS A 193 -1.48 12.71 14.04
N ASN A 194 -1.57 13.25 15.25
CA ASN A 194 -0.55 13.10 16.28
C ASN A 194 -0.28 11.65 16.68
N TYR A 195 -1.22 10.72 16.44
CA TYR A 195 -1.07 9.30 16.82
C TYR A 195 -0.62 8.37 15.69
N VAL A 196 -0.76 8.79 14.43
CA VAL A 196 -0.60 7.87 13.29
C VAL A 196 0.77 7.95 12.63
N ASP A 197 1.62 8.92 12.99
CA ASP A 197 3.01 9.06 12.52
C ASP A 197 3.17 8.88 10.99
N GLY A 198 2.27 9.49 10.22
CA GLY A 198 2.25 9.42 8.76
C GLY A 198 1.48 8.24 8.14
N ASP A 199 0.85 7.37 8.95
CA ASP A 199 0.04 6.24 8.47
C ASP A 199 -1.41 6.68 8.18
N LEU A 200 -1.71 6.86 6.90
CA LEU A 200 -3.05 7.27 6.46
C LEU A 200 -4.10 6.16 6.62
N ARG A 201 -3.72 4.89 6.53
CA ARG A 201 -4.64 3.77 6.74
C ARG A 201 -5.14 3.78 8.19
N HIS A 202 -4.23 3.93 9.14
CA HIS A 202 -4.53 4.03 10.55
C HIS A 202 -5.39 5.27 10.84
N ALA A 203 -5.06 6.42 10.24
CA ALA A 203 -5.84 7.65 10.37
C ALA A 203 -7.30 7.50 9.93
N ILE A 204 -7.53 6.87 8.77
CA ILE A 204 -8.88 6.63 8.25
C ILE A 204 -9.66 5.67 9.16
N ASN A 205 -9.01 4.63 9.68
CA ASN A 205 -9.65 3.70 10.62
C ASN A 205 -10.08 4.40 11.92
N ILE A 206 -9.23 5.24 12.50
CA ILE A 206 -9.58 6.03 13.69
C ILE A 206 -10.74 6.99 13.38
N LEU A 207 -10.70 7.66 12.22
CA LEU A 207 -11.78 8.56 11.80
C LEU A 207 -13.12 7.80 11.67
N GLN A 208 -13.11 6.62 11.06
CA GLN A 208 -14.30 5.77 10.92
C GLN A 208 -14.85 5.36 12.28
N ALA A 209 -13.98 4.90 13.20
CA ALA A 209 -14.39 4.55 14.56
C ALA A 209 -14.96 5.76 15.33
N ALA A 210 -14.34 6.93 15.19
CA ALA A 210 -14.82 8.17 15.83
C ALA A 210 -16.17 8.62 15.27
N ALA A 211 -16.38 8.48 13.97
CA ALA A 211 -17.63 8.79 13.34
C ALA A 211 -18.77 7.86 13.75
N SER A 212 -18.49 6.56 13.98
CA SER A 212 -19.48 5.62 14.53
C SER A 212 -19.98 6.04 15.92
N SER A 213 -19.22 6.86 16.65
CA SER A 213 -19.62 7.44 17.95
C SER A 213 -20.40 8.77 17.82
N GLY A 214 -20.66 9.25 16.60
CA GLY A 214 -21.56 10.37 16.29
C GLY A 214 -20.90 11.72 16.02
N ASN A 215 -19.78 12.05 16.68
CA ASN A 215 -19.02 13.28 16.41
C ASN A 215 -17.52 13.03 16.52
N VAL A 216 -16.74 13.61 15.60
CA VAL A 216 -15.26 13.54 15.66
C VAL A 216 -14.74 14.78 16.37
N ASN A 217 -14.47 14.62 17.66
CA ASN A 217 -13.83 15.63 18.50
C ASN A 217 -12.64 15.04 19.26
N GLU A 218 -11.83 15.90 19.87
CA GLU A 218 -10.60 15.48 20.57
C GLU A 218 -10.86 14.46 21.69
N SER A 219 -11.96 14.59 22.45
CA SER A 219 -12.29 13.66 23.54
C SER A 219 -12.69 12.28 23.03
N THR A 220 -13.50 12.22 21.97
CA THR A 220 -13.91 10.96 21.34
C THR A 220 -12.72 10.23 20.73
N VAL A 221 -11.84 10.96 20.03
CA VAL A 221 -10.61 10.39 19.46
C VAL A 221 -9.72 9.82 20.56
N LYS A 222 -9.48 10.56 21.65
CA LYS A 222 -8.68 10.06 22.78
C LYS A 222 -9.29 8.83 23.45
N SER A 223 -10.61 8.77 23.56
CA SER A 223 -11.32 7.61 24.11
C SER A 223 -11.10 6.36 23.25
N ILE A 224 -11.23 6.49 21.94
CA ILE A 224 -11.07 5.38 20.98
C ILE A 224 -9.64 4.87 20.92
N ILE A 225 -8.66 5.77 21.00
CA ILE A 225 -7.24 5.40 21.03
C ILE A 225 -6.85 4.79 22.39
N GLY A 226 -7.76 4.78 23.38
CA GLY A 226 -7.52 4.20 24.69
C GLY A 226 -6.71 5.10 25.63
N LEU A 227 -6.72 6.41 25.39
CA LEU A 227 -5.92 7.40 26.13
C LEU A 227 -6.69 8.12 27.24
N THR A 228 -7.83 7.59 27.65
CA THR A 228 -8.66 8.17 28.71
C THR A 228 -8.04 8.11 30.11
N LYS A 229 -6.80 7.64 30.29
CA LYS A 229 -6.06 7.72 31.59
C LYS A 229 -4.54 7.97 31.51
N THR A 230 -4.01 8.69 30.51
CA THR A 230 -2.55 9.01 30.49
C THR A 230 -2.17 10.34 31.14
N LYS A 231 -3.13 11.11 31.70
CA LYS A 231 -2.79 12.19 32.64
C LYS A 231 -2.33 11.70 34.01
N ASP A 232 -2.52 10.41 34.34
CA ASP A 232 -2.08 9.85 35.62
C ASP A 232 -0.60 9.41 35.61
N VAL A 233 0.01 9.14 34.45
CA VAL A 233 1.39 8.60 34.41
C VAL A 233 2.45 9.66 34.73
N GLN A 234 2.18 10.95 34.50
CA GLN A 234 3.06 12.03 34.96
C GLN A 234 2.92 12.35 36.45
N VAL A 235 1.87 11.86 37.13
CA VAL A 235 1.68 12.02 38.58
C VAL A 235 2.34 10.87 39.35
N VAL A 236 2.55 9.70 38.72
CA VAL A 236 3.21 8.53 39.35
C VAL A 236 4.75 8.66 39.37
N LEU A 237 5.33 9.61 38.64
CA LEU A 237 6.79 9.84 38.58
C LEU A 237 7.24 11.12 39.33
N LYS A 238 6.48 11.57 40.32
CA LYS A 238 6.93 12.57 41.30
C LYS A 238 6.87 12.04 42.72
#